data_AF-A0A485A6L0-F1
#
_entry.id   AF-A0A485A6L0-F1
#
_cell.length_a   1.000
_cell.length_b   1.000
_cell.length_c   1.000
_cell.angle_alpha   90.00
_cell.angle_beta   90.00
_cell.angle_gamma   90.00
#
_symmetry.space_group_name_H-M   'P 1'
#
loop_
_entity.id
_entity.type
_entity.pdbx_description
1 polymer ?
#
loop_
_entity_poly.entity_id
_entity_poly.type
_entity_poly.pdbx_seq_one_letter_code
_entity_poly.pdbx_strand_id
1 'polypeptide(L)'
;MTLTLPVGLFTCITGVSGSGKSTLINDTLFPIAQTQLNGATIAEPAPYRDVQGLEHFDKVIDIDQSPIGRTPRSNPATYTGVFTPVRELFAGVPESRSRGYTPGRFSFNVRGGRCEACQGDGVIKVEMHFLPDIYVPCDQCKGKRYNRETLEIKLQRQDYPRSAGYDHRRRHANSSMPYRRWRVSCKP
;
A
#
# COMPACT_ATOMS: atom_id res chain seq x y z
N MET A 1 12.56 -6.66 -31.25
CA MET A 1 11.70 -7.74 -30.73
C MET A 1 10.25 -7.26 -30.64
N THR A 2 9.26 -8.07 -31.00
CA THR A 2 7.83 -7.72 -30.87
C THR A 2 7.14 -8.65 -29.87
N LEU A 3 6.63 -8.09 -28.79
CA LEU A 3 5.81 -8.74 -27.75
C LEU A 3 4.33 -8.59 -28.10
N THR A 4 3.50 -9.59 -27.82
CA THR A 4 2.05 -9.45 -27.88
C THR A 4 1.41 -10.01 -26.61
N LEU A 5 0.74 -9.16 -25.84
CA LEU A 5 0.07 -9.48 -24.58
C LEU A 5 -1.44 -9.60 -24.80
N PRO A 6 -2.13 -10.58 -24.23
CA PRO A 6 -3.60 -10.60 -24.24
C PRO A 6 -4.19 -9.67 -23.16
N VAL A 7 -5.33 -9.03 -23.47
CA VAL A 7 -6.09 -8.23 -22.50
C VAL A 7 -6.98 -9.15 -21.66
N GLY A 8 -7.11 -8.85 -20.37
CA GLY A 8 -7.99 -9.58 -19.45
C GLY A 8 -7.48 -10.97 -19.05
N LEU A 9 -6.22 -11.27 -19.33
CA LEU A 9 -5.58 -12.53 -18.99
C LEU A 9 -4.41 -12.34 -18.04
N PHE A 10 -4.22 -13.32 -17.15
CA PHE A 10 -3.04 -13.43 -16.33
C PHE A 10 -1.85 -13.83 -17.22
N THR A 11 -0.95 -12.88 -17.46
CA THR A 11 0.18 -13.05 -18.38
C THR A 11 1.49 -13.05 -17.63
N CYS A 12 2.28 -14.11 -17.80
CA CYS A 12 3.62 -14.24 -17.20
C CYS A 12 4.70 -13.98 -18.26
N ILE A 13 5.67 -13.12 -17.92
CA ILE A 13 6.87 -12.90 -18.74
C ILE A 13 8.04 -13.64 -18.10
N THR A 14 8.55 -14.66 -18.79
CA THR A 14 9.59 -15.57 -18.27
C THR A 14 10.84 -15.54 -19.14
N GLY A 15 11.95 -16.05 -18.59
CA GLY A 15 13.26 -16.05 -19.25
C GLY A 15 14.41 -15.97 -18.24
N VAL A 16 15.62 -16.33 -18.67
CA VAL A 16 16.84 -16.32 -17.82
C VAL A 16 17.19 -14.92 -17.31
N SER A 17 17.99 -14.82 -16.25
CA SER A 17 18.50 -13.51 -15.79
C SER A 17 19.27 -12.81 -16.92
N GLY A 18 19.09 -11.49 -17.06
CA GLY A 18 19.69 -10.72 -18.15
C GLY A 18 18.98 -10.82 -19.51
N SER A 19 17.91 -11.61 -19.65
CA SER A 19 17.18 -11.74 -20.93
C SER A 19 16.34 -10.51 -21.35
N GLY A 20 16.48 -9.38 -20.64
CA GLY A 20 15.76 -8.13 -20.97
C GLY A 20 14.31 -8.01 -20.50
N LYS A 21 13.82 -8.91 -19.61
CA LYS A 21 12.42 -8.86 -19.12
C LYS A 21 12.08 -7.54 -18.42
N SER A 22 12.94 -7.11 -17.49
CA SER A 22 12.74 -5.86 -16.74
C SER A 22 12.83 -4.66 -17.68
N THR A 23 13.75 -4.67 -18.64
CA THR A 23 13.84 -3.62 -19.65
C THR A 23 12.58 -3.53 -20.51
N LEU A 24 12.04 -4.67 -20.92
CA LEU A 24 10.83 -4.75 -21.72
C LEU A 24 9.58 -4.25 -20.97
N ILE A 25 9.40 -4.69 -19.71
CA ILE A 25 8.19 -4.40 -18.94
C ILE A 25 8.33 -3.10 -18.12
N ASN A 26 9.37 -3.00 -17.30
CA ASN A 26 9.54 -1.93 -16.32
C ASN A 26 10.16 -0.68 -16.94
N ASP A 27 11.14 -0.82 -17.84
CA ASP A 27 11.85 0.33 -18.40
C ASP A 27 11.23 0.82 -19.73
N THR A 28 10.39 0.01 -20.38
CA THR A 28 9.76 0.36 -21.67
C THR A 28 8.24 0.46 -21.54
N LEU A 29 7.55 -0.67 -21.35
CA LEU A 29 6.08 -0.71 -21.42
C LEU A 29 5.42 0.13 -20.31
N PHE A 30 5.91 0.03 -19.09
CA PHE A 30 5.34 0.73 -17.95
C PHE A 30 5.44 2.26 -18.08
N PRO A 31 6.61 2.89 -18.37
CA PRO A 31 6.71 4.34 -18.60
C PRO A 31 5.78 4.85 -19.71
N ILE A 32 5.62 4.10 -20.81
CA ILE A 32 4.71 4.46 -21.90
C ILE A 32 3.26 4.45 -21.41
N ALA A 33 2.86 3.34 -20.76
CA ALA A 33 1.50 3.20 -20.23
C ALA A 33 1.22 4.23 -19.12
N GLN A 34 2.21 4.53 -18.26
CA GLN A 34 2.07 5.49 -17.17
C GLN A 34 1.92 6.91 -17.69
N THR A 35 2.64 7.26 -18.75
CA THR A 35 2.51 8.55 -19.43
C THR A 35 1.14 8.68 -20.10
N GLN A 36 0.73 7.69 -20.90
CA GLN A 36 -0.52 7.78 -21.68
C GLN A 36 -1.79 7.59 -20.86
N LEU A 37 -1.79 6.67 -19.88
CA LEU A 37 -2.98 6.32 -19.10
C LEU A 37 -3.08 7.12 -17.80
N ASN A 38 -1.95 7.38 -17.13
CA ASN A 38 -1.94 8.04 -15.83
C ASN A 38 -1.51 9.51 -15.90
N GLY A 39 -1.08 10.02 -17.05
CA GLY A 39 -0.63 11.40 -17.24
C GLY A 39 0.72 11.73 -16.58
N ALA A 40 1.59 10.75 -16.36
CA ALA A 40 2.91 10.99 -15.80
C ALA A 40 3.81 11.79 -16.78
N THR A 41 4.61 12.71 -16.25
CA THR A 41 5.43 13.65 -17.05
C THR A 41 6.93 13.38 -17.01
N ILE A 42 7.40 12.44 -16.20
CA ILE A 42 8.83 12.23 -15.90
C ILE A 42 9.33 10.85 -16.36
N ALA A 43 8.44 9.99 -16.85
CA ALA A 43 8.80 8.61 -17.20
C ALA A 43 9.38 8.56 -18.62
N GLU A 44 10.71 8.42 -18.73
CA GLU A 44 11.38 8.21 -20.03
C GLU A 44 11.45 6.71 -20.35
N PRO A 45 10.74 6.24 -21.39
CA PRO A 45 10.83 4.85 -21.80
C PRO A 45 12.17 4.55 -22.50
N ALA A 46 12.68 3.33 -22.33
CA ALA A 46 13.75 2.82 -23.16
C ALA A 46 13.34 2.78 -24.66
N PRO A 47 14.31 2.74 -25.59
CA PRO A 47 14.02 2.84 -27.03
C PRO A 47 13.00 1.82 -27.54
N TYR A 48 11.89 2.32 -28.09
CA TYR A 48 10.82 1.51 -28.67
C TYR A 48 10.44 2.03 -30.07
N ARG A 49 9.68 1.23 -30.83
CA ARG A 49 9.20 1.65 -32.16
C ARG A 49 7.78 2.18 -32.10
N ASP A 50 6.88 1.38 -31.57
CA ASP A 50 5.45 1.70 -31.47
C ASP A 50 4.78 0.80 -30.41
N VAL A 51 3.68 1.31 -29.84
CA VAL A 51 2.81 0.63 -28.86
C VAL A 51 1.37 0.89 -29.25
N GLN A 52 0.59 -0.19 -29.44
CA GLN A 52 -0.79 -0.10 -29.91
C GLN A 52 -1.74 -0.83 -28.97
N GLY A 53 -2.93 -0.24 -28.78
CA GLY A 53 -4.03 -0.83 -28.04
C GLY A 53 -4.27 -0.15 -26.67
N LEU A 54 -3.43 0.81 -26.25
CA LEU A 54 -3.44 1.44 -24.89
C LEU A 54 -4.84 1.90 -24.50
N GLU A 55 -5.67 2.24 -25.49
CA GLU A 55 -7.09 2.54 -25.38
C GLU A 55 -7.97 1.44 -24.73
N HIS A 56 -7.49 0.21 -24.56
CA HIS A 56 -8.22 -0.86 -23.86
C HIS A 56 -8.06 -0.82 -22.33
N PHE A 57 -7.26 0.10 -21.78
CA PHE A 57 -7.03 0.23 -20.36
C PHE A 57 -7.28 1.65 -19.89
N ASP A 58 -7.80 1.80 -18.67
CA ASP A 58 -8.01 3.12 -18.06
C ASP A 58 -6.79 3.60 -17.27
N LYS A 59 -6.02 2.67 -16.70
CA LYS A 59 -4.91 2.96 -15.79
C LYS A 59 -3.88 1.83 -15.80
N VAL A 60 -2.62 2.17 -15.58
CA VAL A 60 -1.56 1.20 -15.25
C VAL A 60 -1.14 1.34 -13.79
N ILE A 61 -0.88 0.21 -13.12
CA ILE A 61 -0.38 0.15 -11.76
C ILE A 61 0.81 -0.79 -11.74
N ASP A 62 1.95 -0.29 -11.27
CA ASP A 62 3.11 -1.12 -10.94
C ASP A 62 3.08 -1.48 -9.45
N ILE A 63 3.30 -2.75 -9.16
CA ILE A 63 3.39 -3.29 -7.81
C ILE A 63 4.76 -3.96 -7.72
N ASP A 64 5.69 -3.26 -7.09
CA ASP A 64 7.08 -3.64 -7.01
C ASP A 64 7.47 -4.13 -5.60
N GLN A 65 8.77 -4.34 -5.40
CA GLN A 65 9.35 -4.73 -4.12
C GLN A 65 9.89 -3.52 -3.34
N SER A 66 9.58 -2.30 -3.77
CA SER A 66 10.01 -1.11 -3.04
C SER A 66 9.39 -1.11 -1.65
N PRO A 67 10.14 -0.72 -0.60
CA PRO A 67 9.58 -0.65 0.74
C PRO A 67 8.34 0.25 0.78
N ILE A 68 7.26 -0.24 1.41
CA ILE A 68 5.99 0.47 1.60
C ILE A 68 6.17 1.87 2.20
N GLY A 69 7.19 2.03 3.04
CA GLY A 69 7.67 3.32 3.49
C GLY A 69 9.01 3.18 4.19
N ARG A 70 9.69 4.31 4.38
CA ARG A 70 11.03 4.37 4.96
C ARG A 70 11.03 4.67 6.47
N THR A 71 9.87 4.65 7.11
CA THR A 71 9.72 5.02 8.52
C THR A 71 9.00 3.93 9.32
N PRO A 72 9.24 3.82 10.64
CA PRO A 72 8.51 2.90 11.53
C PRO A 72 6.98 3.15 11.61
N ARG A 73 6.51 4.28 11.07
CA ARG A 73 5.10 4.65 11.00
C ARG A 73 4.36 3.95 9.87
N SER A 74 5.07 3.57 8.81
CA SER A 74 4.54 2.81 7.69
C SER A 74 4.39 1.36 8.09
N ASN A 75 3.15 0.87 8.07
CA ASN A 75 2.82 -0.52 8.36
C ASN A 75 1.63 -0.96 7.48
N PRO A 76 1.33 -2.25 7.38
CA PRO A 76 0.22 -2.72 6.54
C PRO A 76 -1.12 -2.05 6.86
N ALA A 77 -1.38 -1.72 8.13
CA ALA A 77 -2.63 -1.10 8.54
C ALA A 77 -2.79 0.35 8.03
N THR A 78 -1.70 1.12 8.03
CA THR A 78 -1.68 2.49 7.50
C THR A 78 -1.67 2.51 5.97
N TYR A 79 -0.95 1.58 5.34
CA TYR A 79 -0.85 1.51 3.89
C TYR A 79 -2.16 1.10 3.20
N THR A 80 -2.85 0.09 3.75
CA THR A 80 -4.14 -0.37 3.23
C THR A 80 -5.31 0.55 3.61
N GLY A 81 -5.08 1.54 4.47
CA GLY A 81 -6.12 2.44 4.97
C GLY A 81 -7.02 1.86 6.07
N VAL A 82 -6.89 0.58 6.42
CA VAL A 82 -7.71 -0.08 7.47
C VAL A 82 -7.50 0.53 8.86
N PHE A 83 -6.38 1.23 9.08
CA PHE A 83 -6.15 1.91 10.35
C PHE A 83 -7.17 3.01 10.65
N THR A 84 -7.75 3.66 9.63
CA THR A 84 -8.79 4.69 9.83
C THR A 84 -10.07 4.14 10.46
N PRO A 85 -10.75 3.12 9.88
CA PRO A 85 -11.95 2.55 10.50
C PRO A 85 -11.65 1.93 11.88
N VAL A 86 -10.45 1.37 12.09
CA VAL A 86 -10.06 0.90 13.43
C VAL A 86 -10.08 2.05 14.45
N ARG A 87 -9.51 3.21 14.13
CA ARG A 87 -9.53 4.38 15.03
C ARG A 87 -10.94 4.90 15.29
N GLU A 88 -11.81 4.84 14.30
CA GLU A 88 -13.22 5.20 14.45
C GLU A 88 -13.95 4.25 15.40
N LEU A 89 -13.70 2.94 15.31
CA LEU A 89 -14.24 1.96 16.25
C LEU A 89 -13.81 2.26 17.68
N PHE A 90 -12.52 2.55 17.91
CA PHE A 90 -12.02 2.90 19.25
C PHE A 90 -12.61 4.21 19.78
N ALA A 91 -12.78 5.23 18.94
CA ALA A 91 -13.48 6.46 19.33
C ALA A 91 -14.98 6.24 19.61
N GLY A 92 -15.56 5.20 19.00
CA GLY A 92 -16.95 4.79 19.19
C GLY A 92 -17.26 4.15 20.55
N VAL A 93 -16.26 3.63 21.27
CA VAL A 93 -16.43 2.96 22.57
C VAL A 93 -17.03 3.93 23.61
N PRO A 94 -17.98 3.50 24.46
CA PRO A 94 -18.61 4.38 25.46
C PRO A 94 -17.61 5.11 26.37
N GLU A 95 -16.54 4.42 26.78
CA GLU A 95 -15.47 4.98 27.61
C GLU A 95 -14.64 6.05 26.85
N SER A 96 -14.42 5.86 25.55
CA SER A 96 -13.79 6.90 24.71
C SER A 96 -14.67 8.13 24.61
N ARG A 97 -15.97 7.94 24.41
CA ARG A 97 -16.95 9.03 24.31
C ARG A 97 -17.07 9.83 25.60
N SER A 98 -17.11 9.16 26.75
CA SER A 98 -17.19 9.84 28.05
C SER A 98 -15.96 10.69 28.34
N ARG A 99 -14.78 10.27 27.84
CA ARG A 99 -13.52 11.03 27.92
C ARG A 99 -13.34 12.05 26.78
N GLY A 100 -14.30 12.18 25.84
CA GLY A 100 -14.22 13.09 24.70
C GLY A 100 -13.16 12.72 23.66
N TYR A 101 -12.75 11.45 23.58
CA TYR A 101 -11.73 11.00 22.64
C TYR A 101 -12.27 10.88 21.21
N THR A 102 -11.58 11.53 20.28
CA THR A 102 -11.84 11.46 18.84
C THR A 102 -10.95 10.41 18.17
N PRO A 103 -11.19 10.04 16.89
CA PRO A 103 -10.30 9.13 16.15
C PRO A 103 -8.84 9.61 16.06
N GLY A 104 -8.59 10.90 16.28
CA GLY A 104 -7.24 11.47 16.37
C GLY A 104 -6.47 10.96 17.59
N ARG A 105 -7.13 10.70 18.73
CA ARG A 105 -6.50 10.16 19.94
C ARG A 105 -5.83 8.81 19.68
N PHE A 106 -6.44 7.98 18.84
CA PHE A 106 -5.97 6.64 18.49
C PHE A 106 -5.03 6.63 17.28
N SER A 107 -4.48 7.78 16.88
CA SER A 107 -3.48 7.88 15.83
C SER A 107 -2.11 8.17 16.44
N PHE A 108 -1.13 7.30 16.17
CA PHE A 108 0.26 7.54 16.56
C PHE A 108 0.93 8.66 15.75
N ASN A 109 0.31 9.12 14.65
CA ASN A 109 0.87 10.16 13.79
C ASN A 109 0.59 11.59 14.28
N VAL A 110 -0.35 11.77 15.21
CA VAL A 110 -0.79 13.10 15.70
C VAL A 110 -0.62 13.22 17.21
N ARG A 111 -0.42 14.45 17.70
CA ARG A 111 -0.37 14.73 19.13
C ARG A 111 -1.71 14.42 19.79
N GLY A 112 -1.67 14.02 21.06
CA GLY A 112 -2.87 13.75 21.86
C GLY A 112 -2.76 12.43 22.60
N GLY A 113 -2.90 11.30 21.90
CA GLY A 113 -2.84 9.97 22.51
C GLY A 113 -1.55 9.19 22.28
N ARG A 114 -0.72 9.63 21.33
CA ARG A 114 0.59 9.01 21.08
C ARG A 114 1.54 9.20 22.26
N CYS A 115 2.55 8.35 22.34
CA CYS A 115 3.67 8.57 23.25
C CYS A 115 4.52 9.74 22.73
N GLU A 116 4.61 10.84 23.47
CA GLU A 116 5.39 12.01 23.05
C GLU A 116 6.90 11.77 23.12
N ALA A 117 7.37 10.86 23.99
CA ALA A 117 8.80 10.55 24.11
C ALA A 117 9.40 9.94 22.83
N CYS A 118 8.64 9.11 22.12
CA CYS A 118 9.06 8.55 20.81
C CYS A 118 8.24 9.12 19.64
N GLN A 119 7.46 10.18 19.87
CA GLN A 119 6.56 10.79 18.89
C GLN A 119 5.66 9.79 18.14
N GLY A 120 5.28 8.69 18.80
CA GLY A 120 4.44 7.63 18.23
C GLY A 120 5.17 6.51 17.47
N ASP A 121 6.49 6.56 17.32
CA ASP A 121 7.24 5.54 16.57
C ASP A 121 7.34 4.22 17.35
N GLY A 122 7.30 4.29 18.68
CA GLY A 122 7.49 3.14 19.58
C GLY A 122 8.95 2.73 19.74
N VAL A 123 9.84 3.29 18.92
CA VAL A 123 11.28 3.11 18.95
C VAL A 123 11.96 4.49 18.99
N ILE A 124 13.18 4.54 19.50
CA ILE A 124 14.07 5.69 19.44
C ILE A 124 15.20 5.34 18.48
N LYS A 125 15.45 6.23 17.52
CA LYS A 125 16.57 6.13 16.59
C LYS A 125 17.83 6.62 17.31
N VAL A 126 18.84 5.77 17.39
CA VAL A 126 20.17 6.15 17.92
C VAL A 126 21.10 6.28 16.73
N GLU A 127 21.58 7.50 16.52
CA GLU A 127 22.50 7.80 15.43
C GLU A 127 23.92 7.37 15.79
N MET A 128 24.54 6.65 14.87
CA MET A 128 25.88 6.10 15.06
C MET A 128 26.82 6.70 14.02
N HIS A 129 28.00 7.15 14.43
CA HIS A 129 28.92 7.86 13.52
C HIS A 129 29.47 7.00 12.37
N PHE A 130 29.56 5.68 12.57
CA PHE A 130 30.22 4.75 11.64
C PHE A 130 29.43 3.48 11.32
N LEU A 131 28.30 3.27 12.02
CA LEU A 131 27.43 2.12 11.84
C LEU A 131 26.06 2.60 11.37
N PRO A 132 25.27 1.72 10.71
CA PRO A 132 23.87 2.02 10.46
C PRO A 132 23.15 2.38 11.75
N ASP A 133 22.23 3.34 11.66
CA ASP A 133 21.41 3.74 12.79
C ASP A 133 20.65 2.55 13.37
N ILE A 134 20.62 2.46 14.70
CA ILE A 134 19.91 1.40 15.41
C ILE A 134 18.60 1.92 16.00
N TYR A 135 17.61 1.04 16.13
CA TYR A 135 16.31 1.34 16.70
C TYR A 135 16.15 0.60 18.02
N VAL A 136 16.03 1.36 19.12
CA VAL A 136 15.84 0.82 20.46
C VAL A 136 14.38 1.01 20.89
N PRO A 137 13.71 0.02 21.51
CA PRO A 137 12.37 0.21 22.04
C PRO A 137 12.28 1.43 22.97
N CYS A 138 11.23 2.24 22.82
CA CYS A 138 11.04 3.42 23.66
C CYS A 138 10.83 3.03 25.13
N ASP A 139 11.58 3.64 26.05
CA ASP A 139 11.50 3.32 27.47
C ASP A 139 10.19 3.70 28.14
N GLN A 140 9.50 4.71 27.63
CA GLN A 140 8.25 5.22 28.22
C GLN A 140 7.04 4.36 27.85
N CYS A 141 6.87 4.05 26.56
CA CYS A 141 5.73 3.26 26.09
C CYS A 141 6.05 1.78 25.89
N LYS A 142 7.31 1.36 26.05
CA LYS A 142 7.79 -0.02 25.82
C LYS A 142 7.34 -0.56 24.46
N GLY A 143 7.46 0.25 23.42
CA GLY A 143 7.06 -0.10 22.05
C GLY A 143 5.58 0.09 21.71
N LYS A 144 4.72 0.42 22.69
CA LYS A 144 3.25 0.48 22.49
C LYS A 144 2.76 1.71 21.71
N ARG A 145 3.63 2.69 21.42
CA ARG A 145 3.35 3.91 20.62
C ARG A 145 2.37 4.93 21.22
N TYR A 146 1.62 4.56 22.26
CA TYR A 146 0.62 5.41 22.90
C TYR A 146 0.95 5.71 24.36
N ASN A 147 0.32 6.74 24.90
CA ASN A 147 0.34 7.03 26.32
C ASN A 147 -0.59 6.07 27.10
N ARG A 148 -0.44 6.02 28.43
CA ARG A 148 -1.23 5.15 29.31
C ARG A 148 -2.73 5.43 29.17
N GLU A 149 -3.06 6.71 29.20
CA GLU A 149 -4.30 7.37 28.73
C GLU A 149 -5.15 6.59 27.74
N THR A 150 -4.52 6.33 26.60
CA THR A 150 -5.14 5.82 25.38
C THR A 150 -5.16 4.30 25.39
N LEU A 151 -4.18 3.66 26.04
CA LEU A 151 -4.09 2.21 26.16
C LEU A 151 -5.09 1.61 27.16
N GLU A 152 -5.72 2.43 28.00
CA GLU A 152 -6.80 2.01 28.88
C GLU A 152 -8.08 1.66 28.13
N ILE A 153 -8.32 2.29 26.97
CA ILE A 153 -9.49 2.03 26.15
C ILE A 153 -9.38 0.65 25.51
N LYS A 154 -10.36 -0.21 25.80
CA LYS A 154 -10.46 -1.56 25.26
C LYS A 154 -11.69 -1.70 24.38
N LEU A 155 -11.49 -2.25 23.18
CA LEU A 155 -12.58 -2.65 22.31
C LEU A 155 -13.12 -4.01 22.77
N GLN A 156 -14.43 -4.11 23.01
CA GLN A 156 -15.10 -5.37 23.30
C GLN A 156 -15.83 -5.88 22.05
N ARG A 157 -16.13 -7.18 22.03
CA ARG A 157 -16.87 -7.81 20.91
C ARG A 157 -18.23 -7.14 20.65
N GLN A 158 -18.84 -6.59 21.70
CA GLN A 158 -20.15 -5.93 21.63
C GLN A 158 -20.08 -4.56 20.94
N ASP A 159 -18.90 -3.94 20.88
CA ASP A 159 -18.67 -2.64 20.23
C ASP A 159 -18.53 -2.77 18.71
N TYR A 160 -18.43 -3.98 18.18
CA TYR A 160 -18.37 -4.19 16.74
C TYR A 160 -19.76 -3.94 16.11
N PRO A 161 -19.85 -3.19 14.99
CA PRO A 161 -21.11 -2.97 14.33
C PRO A 161 -21.74 -4.31 13.94
N ARG A 162 -22.97 -4.57 14.43
CA ARG A 162 -23.73 -5.81 14.17
C ARG A 162 -24.11 -6.01 12.70
N SER A 163 -23.82 -5.04 11.83
CA SER A 163 -24.14 -5.04 10.39
C SER A 163 -23.03 -5.58 9.48
N ALA A 164 -21.97 -6.19 10.00
CA ALA A 164 -21.03 -6.95 9.17
C ALA A 164 -21.62 -8.30 8.73
N GLY A 165 -22.75 -8.27 8.03
CA GLY A 165 -23.28 -9.39 7.26
C GLY A 165 -22.40 -9.61 6.03
N TYR A 166 -21.22 -10.19 6.21
CA TYR A 166 -20.47 -10.76 5.10
C TYR A 166 -21.08 -12.13 4.80
N ASP A 167 -22.10 -12.15 3.93
CA ASP A 167 -22.68 -13.38 3.42
C ASP A 167 -21.66 -14.09 2.52
N HIS A 168 -21.06 -15.17 3.05
CA HIS A 168 -20.11 -16.01 2.33
C HIS A 168 -20.73 -16.76 1.13
N ARG A 169 -22.04 -16.66 0.87
CA ARG A 169 -22.75 -17.50 -0.12
C ARG A 169 -23.25 -16.75 -1.34
N ARG A 170 -22.45 -15.95 -2.04
CA ARG A 170 -22.83 -15.49 -3.40
C ARG A 170 -21.68 -14.90 -4.20
N ARG A 171 -20.90 -15.74 -4.90
CA ARG A 171 -20.27 -15.40 -6.20
C ARG A 171 -20.06 -16.67 -7.04
N HIS A 172 -21.05 -17.04 -7.85
CA HIS A 172 -20.79 -17.67 -9.14
C HIS A 172 -20.92 -16.57 -10.19
N ALA A 173 -19.81 -16.15 -10.77
CA ALA A 173 -19.81 -15.29 -11.95
C ALA A 173 -19.45 -16.15 -13.17
N ASN A 174 -20.45 -16.40 -14.00
CA ASN A 174 -20.25 -16.85 -15.38
C ASN A 174 -19.60 -15.70 -16.15
N SER A 175 -18.45 -15.92 -16.80
CA SER A 175 -17.91 -14.98 -17.78
C SER A 175 -17.33 -15.72 -19.00
N SER A 176 -18.17 -15.91 -20.02
CA SER A 176 -17.71 -16.16 -21.38
C SER A 176 -17.56 -14.83 -22.11
N MET A 177 -16.33 -14.32 -22.22
CA MET A 177 -15.97 -13.18 -23.07
C MET A 177 -14.84 -13.58 -24.04
N PRO A 178 -14.88 -13.18 -25.31
CA PRO A 178 -13.86 -13.53 -26.29
C PRO A 178 -12.59 -12.66 -26.12
N TYR A 179 -11.43 -13.31 -26.13
CA TYR A 179 -10.12 -12.69 -25.91
C TYR A 179 -9.67 -11.75 -27.05
N ARG A 180 -9.15 -10.56 -26.71
CA ARG A 180 -8.45 -9.65 -27.63
C ARG A 180 -6.96 -9.56 -27.27
N ARG A 181 -6.09 -9.46 -28.29
CA ARG A 181 -4.63 -9.40 -28.18
C ARG A 181 -4.10 -8.00 -28.44
N TRP A 182 -2.86 -7.78 -28.00
CA TRP A 182 -2.25 -6.46 -27.88
C TRP A 182 -0.75 -6.54 -28.15
N ARG A 183 -0.10 -5.58 -28.82
CA ARG A 183 1.28 -5.73 -29.33
C ARG A 183 2.19 -4.56 -28.96
N VAL A 184 3.41 -4.88 -28.51
CA VAL A 184 4.49 -3.95 -28.16
C VAL A 184 5.72 -4.31 -29.00
N SER A 185 6.26 -3.40 -29.80
CA SER A 185 7.48 -3.68 -30.59
C SER A 185 8.67 -2.82 -30.14
N CYS A 186 9.68 -3.49 -29.56
CA CYS A 186 10.98 -2.91 -29.20
C CYS A 186 11.96 -3.03 -30.38
N LYS A 187 12.89 -2.08 -30.53
CA LYS A 187 14.06 -2.23 -31.42
C LYS A 187 15.08 -3.21 -30.80
N PRO A 188 16.01 -3.77 -31.61
CA PRO A 188 17.10 -4.60 -31.11
C PRO A 188 17.95 -3.86 -30.07
#